data_AF-A0A7V6PW14-F1
#
_entry.id   AF-A0A7V6PW14-F1
#
_cell.length_a   1.000
_cell.length_b   1.000
_cell.length_c   1.000
_cell.angle_alpha   90.00
_cell.angle_beta   90.00
_cell.angle_gamma   90.00
#
_symmetry.space_group_name_H-M   'P 1'
#
loop_
_entity.id
_entity.type
_entity.pdbx_description
1 polymer ?
#
loop_
_entity_poly.entity_id
_entity_poly.type
_entity_poly.pdbx_seq_one_letter_code
_entity_poly.pdbx_strand_id
1 'polypeptide(L)' 'MINYIDSILKYTDNVDYTGFKNNSMMIEACVFNLSQIGELVNKLDKEYIMKYPEIPWFKMKGLRNRIVHD' A
#
# COMPACT_ATOMS: atom_id res chain seq x y z
N MET A 1 -0.61 6.07 8.00
CA MET A 1 0.22 5.12 7.23
C MET A 1 0.32 3.79 7.96
N ILE A 2 0.82 3.79 9.21
CA ILE A 2 0.93 2.60 10.06
C ILE A 2 -0.37 1.79 10.12
N ASN A 3 -1.51 2.42 10.45
CA ASN A 3 -2.80 1.71 10.51
C ASN A 3 -3.19 0.96 9.22
N TYR A 4 -2.81 1.47 8.05
CA TYR A 4 -3.08 0.81 6.76
C TYR A 4 -2.15 -0.38 6.54
N ILE A 5 -0.90 -0.27 6.97
CA ILE A 5 0.07 -1.38 6.99
C ILE A 5 -0.43 -2.48 7.93
N ASP A 6 -0.81 -2.11 9.16
CA ASP A 6 -1.30 -3.07 10.17
C ASP A 6 -2.57 -3.79 9.70
N SER A 7 -3.46 -3.08 9.02
CA SER A 7 -4.66 -3.67 8.42
C SER A 7 -4.29 -4.72 7.37
N ILE A 8 -3.37 -4.43 6.46
CA ILE A 8 -2.90 -5.39 5.45
C ILE A 8 -2.31 -6.62 6.15
N LEU A 9 -1.37 -6.41 7.08
CA LEU A 9 -0.71 -7.50 7.80
C LEU A 9 -1.72 -8.38 8.52
N LYS A 10 -2.72 -7.79 9.17
CA LYS A 10 -3.81 -8.50 9.84
C LYS A 10 -4.66 -9.32 8.87
N TYR A 11 -5.00 -8.78 7.70
CA TYR A 11 -5.83 -9.49 6.73
C TYR A 11 -5.09 -10.66 6.09
N THR A 12 -3.79 -10.52 5.87
CA THR A 12 -2.96 -11.55 5.23
C THR A 12 -2.33 -12.52 6.22
N ASP A 13 -2.54 -12.33 7.52
CA ASP A 13 -1.97 -13.19 8.56
C ASP A 13 -2.48 -14.63 8.42
N ASN A 14 -1.55 -15.59 8.37
CA ASN A 14 -1.84 -17.01 8.15
C ASN A 14 -2.65 -17.33 6.87
N VAL A 15 -2.60 -16.45 5.86
CA VAL A 15 -3.26 -16.65 4.56
C VAL A 15 -2.21 -16.96 3.51
N ASP A 16 -2.33 -18.11 2.85
CA ASP A 16 -1.47 -18.45 1.72
C ASP A 16 -1.93 -17.77 0.42
N TYR A 17 -1.12 -17.88 -0.64
CA TYR A 17 -1.43 -17.24 -1.91
C TYR A 17 -2.78 -17.69 -2.50
N THR A 18 -3.12 -18.97 -2.37
CA THR A 18 -4.37 -19.52 -2.91
C THR A 18 -5.58 -18.95 -2.16
N GLY A 19 -5.51 -18.91 -0.83
CA GLY A 19 -6.53 -18.32 0.04
C GLY A 19 -6.70 -16.82 -0.23
N PHE A 20 -5.60 -16.09 -0.41
CA PHE A 20 -5.64 -14.68 -0.76
C PHE A 20 -6.32 -14.46 -2.12
N LYS A 21 -5.87 -15.17 -3.16
CA LYS A 21 -6.37 -15.03 -4.54
C LYS A 21 -7.87 -15.35 -4.65
N ASN A 22 -8.37 -16.28 -3.85
CA ASN A 22 -9.77 -16.71 -3.89
C ASN A 22 -10.68 -15.88 -2.97
N ASN A 23 -10.16 -14.88 -2.27
CA ASN A 23 -10.94 -14.00 -1.40
C ASN A 23 -10.95 -12.56 -1.95
N SER A 24 -11.94 -12.24 -2.78
CA SER A 24 -12.06 -10.93 -3.43
C SER A 24 -12.13 -9.77 -2.43
N MET A 25 -12.85 -9.95 -1.32
CA MET A 25 -12.96 -8.92 -0.27
C MET A 25 -11.59 -8.61 0.36
N MET A 26 -10.77 -9.62 0.60
CA MET A 26 -9.42 -9.45 1.14
C MET A 26 -8.50 -8.74 0.14
N ILE A 27 -8.59 -9.10 -1.15
CA ILE A 27 -7.84 -8.42 -2.22
C ILE A 27 -8.24 -6.95 -2.26
N GLU A 28 -9.54 -6.65 -2.34
CA GLU A 28 -10.06 -5.29 -2.38
C GLU A 28 -9.64 -4.48 -1.15
N ALA A 29 -9.74 -5.07 0.05
CA ALA A 29 -9.28 -4.45 1.29
C ALA A 29 -7.77 -4.13 1.24
N CYS A 30 -6.94 -5.07 0.78
CA CYS A 30 -5.50 -4.84 0.66
C CYS A 30 -5.17 -3.76 -0.38
N VAL A 31 -5.82 -3.79 -1.54
CA VAL A 31 -5.66 -2.79 -2.61
C VAL A 31 -6.04 -1.39 -2.12
N PHE A 32 -7.16 -1.27 -1.38
CA PHE A 32 -7.55 -0.01 -0.76
C PHE A 32 -6.49 0.47 0.23
N ASN A 33 -6.02 -0.37 1.14
CA ASN A 33 -5.00 0.04 2.12
C ASN A 33 -3.68 0.46 1.44
N LEU A 34 -3.27 -0.24 0.37
CA LEU A 34 -2.08 0.11 -0.43
C LEU A 34 -2.26 1.47 -1.14
N SER A 35 -3.44 1.75 -1.67
CA SER A 35 -3.72 3.05 -2.31
C SER A 35 -3.65 4.20 -1.30
N GLN A 36 -4.18 3.99 -0.09
CA GLN A 36 -4.10 4.98 0.99
C GLN A 36 -2.67 5.24 1.46
N ILE A 37 -1.80 4.22 1.47
CA ILE A 37 -0.37 4.40 1.77
C ILE A 37 0.27 5.30 0.70
N GLY A 38 0.05 5.01 -0.59
CA GLY A 38 0.59 5.84 -1.67
C GLY A 38 0.04 7.27 -1.68
N GLU A 39 -1.21 7.47 -1.30
CA GLU A 39 -1.82 8.79 -1.13
C GLU A 39 -1.15 9.59 0.01
N LEU A 40 -0.80 8.93 1.12
CA LEU A 40 -0.07 9.59 2.19
C LEU A 40 1.36 9.97 1.80
N VAL A 41 2.02 9.17 0.95
CA VAL A 41 3.35 9.51 0.40
C VAL A 41 3.31 10.80 -0.40
N ASN A 42 2.22 11.09 -1.12
CA ASN A 42 2.05 12.36 -1.86
C ASN A 42 2.02 13.60 -0.96
N LYS A 43 1.77 13.44 0.35
CA LYS A 43 1.71 14.54 1.32
C LYS A 43 3.05 14.80 2.01
N LEU A 44 4.05 13.94 1.79
CA LEU A 44 5.39 14.14 2.34
C LEU A 44 6.10 15.27 1.60
N ASP A 45 6.85 16.06 2.35
CA ASP A 45 7.68 17.13 1.83
C ASP A 45 8.94 16.56 1.16
N LYS A 46 9.50 17.36 0.24
CA LYS A 46 10.67 16.95 -0.55
C LYS A 46 11.91 16.70 0.31
N GLU A 47 12.10 17.50 1.36
CA GLU A 47 13.27 17.35 2.25
C GLU A 47 13.23 16.01 2.97
N TYR A 48 12.07 15.61 3.50
CA TYR A 48 11.89 14.30 4.10
C TYR A 48 12.14 13.15 3.11
N ILE A 49 11.60 13.24 1.89
CA ILE A 49 11.82 12.22 0.85
C ILE A 49 13.31 12.09 0.51
N MET A 50 14.02 13.21 0.38
CA MET A 50 15.45 13.23 0.08
C MET A 50 16.31 12.68 1.23
N LYS A 51 15.84 12.82 2.48
CA LYS A 51 16.52 12.30 3.67
C LYS A 51 16.51 10.77 3.75
N TYR A 52 15.53 10.11 3.15
CA TYR A 52 15.37 8.65 3.18
C TYR A 52 15.26 8.06 1.76
N PRO A 53 16.33 8.16 0.94
CA PRO A 53 16.30 7.72 -0.46
C PRO A 53 16.21 6.20 -0.62
N GLU A 54 16.50 5.42 0.42
CA GLU A 54 16.37 3.97 0.46
C GLU A 54 14.91 3.49 0.42
N ILE A 55 13.99 4.35 0.86
CA ILE A 55 12.56 4.04 0.83
C ILE A 55 12.03 4.31 -0.58
N PRO A 56 11.28 3.38 -1.20
CA PRO A 56 10.87 3.48 -2.59
C PRO A 56 9.65 4.40 -2.79
N TRP A 57 9.71 5.66 -2.33
CA TRP A 57 8.61 6.64 -2.34
C TRP A 57 7.90 6.73 -3.71
N PHE A 58 8.69 6.83 -4.79
CA PHE A 58 8.15 6.92 -6.15
C PHE A 58 7.38 5.67 -6.58
N LYS A 59 7.80 4.48 -6.14
CA LYS A 59 7.08 3.24 -6.43
C LYS A 59 5.77 3.17 -5.65
N MET A 60 5.75 3.62 -4.40
CA MET A 60 4.53 3.66 -3.58
C MET A 60 3.49 4.63 -4.20
N LYS A 61 3.94 5.80 -4.64
CA LYS A 61 3.10 6.74 -5.41
C LYS A 61 2.62 6.13 -6.74
N GLY A 62 3.53 5.50 -7.48
CA GLY A 62 3.20 4.85 -8.75
C GLY A 62 2.18 3.72 -8.60
N LEU A 63 2.27 2.94 -7.53
CA LEU A 63 1.30 1.89 -7.20
C LEU A 63 -0.10 2.47 -7.01
N ARG A 64 -0.24 3.54 -6.22
CA ARG A 64 -1.54 4.24 -6.06
C ARG A 64 -2.08 4.73 -7.40
N ASN A 65 -1.24 5.29 -8.26
CA ASN A 65 -1.68 5.77 -9.58
C ASN A 65 -2.23 4.61 -10.41
N ARG A 66 -1.56 3.47 -10.41
CA ARG A 66 -2.03 2.27 -11.10
C ARG A 66 -3.37 1.79 -10.57
N ILE A 67 -3.53 1.71 -9.25
CA ILE A 67 -4.78 1.24 -8.60
C ILE A 67 -5.98 2.16 -8.90
N VAL A 68 -5.76 3.47 -9.06
CA VAL A 68 -6.85 4.45 -9.23
C VAL A 68 -7.23 4.66 -10.71
N HIS A 69 -6.30 4.41 -11.63
CA HIS A 69 -6.49 4.69 -13.05
C HIS A 69 -6.71 3.45 -13.92
N ASP A 70 -6.28 2.26 -13.48
CA ASP A 70 -6.55 0.97 -14.12
C ASP A 70 -7.61 0.18 -13.33
#